data_AF-A0A6P0TGZ7-F1
#
_entry.id   AF-A0A6P0TGZ7-F1
#
_cell.length_a   1.000
_cell.length_b   1.000
_cell.length_c   1.000
_cell.angle_alpha   90.00
_cell.angle_beta   90.00
_cell.angle_gamma   90.00
#
_symmetry.space_group_name_H-M   'P 1'
#
loop_
_entity.id
_entity.type
_entity.pdbx_description
1 polymer ?
#
loop_
_entity_poly.entity_id
_entity_poly.type
_entity_poly.pdbx_seq_one_letter_code
_entity_poly.pdbx_strand_id
1 'polypeptide(L)'
;MALPTVLTEGEFSQFRFWLDDEVQDGLIYEGEMFCRLFTVSTTYRAQLYHYACQCCKQESIVVTLAESHSSLWLSLRSPNLSQFKARAMDHSSLEDVAELSPESSQSSEDQSQQSIADAPSASPKLSKSSKDRFQDYIADTP
;
A
#
# COMPACT_ATOMS: atom_id res chain seq x y z
N MET A 1 7.20 1.89 6.81
CA MET A 1 6.58 1.65 5.49
C MET A 1 5.31 2.48 5.45
N ALA A 2 5.17 3.34 4.44
CA ALA A 2 3.92 4.07 4.21
C ALA A 2 3.03 3.23 3.30
N LEU A 3 1.74 3.13 3.64
CA LEU A 3 0.72 2.49 2.80
C LEU A 3 -0.01 3.57 2.01
N PRO A 4 -0.45 3.29 0.77
CA PRO A 4 -1.26 4.22 0.01
C PRO A 4 -2.59 4.44 0.70
N THR A 5 -3.09 5.67 0.66
CA THR A 5 -4.46 5.96 1.08
C THR A 5 -5.40 5.33 0.06
N VAL A 6 -6.37 4.54 0.54
CA VAL A 6 -7.34 3.85 -0.32
C VAL A 6 -8.71 4.45 -0.09
N LEU A 7 -9.34 4.96 -1.14
CA LEU A 7 -10.66 5.58 -1.12
C LEU A 7 -11.64 4.77 -1.96
N THR A 8 -12.88 4.68 -1.51
CA THR A 8 -13.97 4.16 -2.34
C THR A 8 -14.57 5.27 -3.19
N GLU A 9 -15.13 4.90 -4.35
CA GLU A 9 -15.80 5.84 -5.24
C GLU A 9 -16.90 6.62 -4.50
N GLY A 10 -16.84 7.95 -4.55
CA GLY A 10 -17.82 8.85 -3.93
C GLY A 10 -17.35 9.55 -2.65
N GLU A 11 -16.23 9.16 -2.04
CA GLU A 11 -15.69 9.80 -0.82
C GLU A 11 -14.82 11.04 -1.09
N PHE A 12 -14.84 11.56 -2.32
CA PHE A 12 -13.89 12.58 -2.73
C PHE A 12 -14.42 13.51 -3.83
N SER A 13 -13.80 14.68 -3.95
CA SER A 13 -14.13 15.68 -4.96
C SER A 13 -13.18 15.60 -6.13
N GLN A 14 -13.71 15.32 -7.32
CA GLN A 14 -12.95 15.33 -8.57
C GLN A 14 -13.05 16.69 -9.27
N PHE A 15 -12.01 17.08 -9.99
CA PHE A 15 -12.00 18.27 -10.84
C PHE A 15 -11.16 18.02 -12.09
N ARG A 16 -11.16 18.95 -13.04
CA ARG A 16 -10.29 18.91 -14.23
C ARG A 16 -9.45 20.17 -14.29
N PHE A 17 -8.23 20.04 -14.77
CA PHE A 17 -7.28 21.15 -14.89
C PHE A 17 -6.38 20.95 -16.11
N TRP A 18 -5.67 22.00 -16.50
CA TRP A 18 -4.74 21.96 -17.64
C TRP A 18 -3.31 21.75 -17.14
N LEU A 19 -2.60 20.74 -17.67
CA LEU A 19 -1.22 20.44 -17.34
C LEU A 19 -0.52 19.73 -18.52
N ASP A 20 0.67 20.20 -18.87
CA ASP A 20 1.47 19.69 -20.00
C ASP A 20 0.68 19.68 -21.32
N ASP A 21 -0.01 20.79 -21.64
CA ASP A 21 -0.83 20.95 -22.84
C ASP A 21 -2.02 19.98 -22.98
N GLU A 22 -2.42 19.32 -21.89
CA GLU A 22 -3.55 18.39 -21.84
C GLU A 22 -4.51 18.67 -20.67
N VAL A 23 -5.78 18.29 -20.84
CA VAL A 23 -6.74 18.24 -19.73
C VAL A 23 -6.45 17.00 -18.89
N GLN A 24 -6.20 17.21 -17.61
CA GLN A 24 -5.95 16.16 -16.63
C GLN A 24 -7.08 16.10 -15.60
N ASP A 25 -7.27 14.91 -15.04
CA ASP A 25 -8.22 14.69 -13.94
C ASP A 25 -7.51 14.87 -12.59
N GLY A 26 -8.15 15.67 -11.75
CA GLY A 26 -7.70 16.04 -10.42
C GLY A 26 -8.61 15.47 -9.33
N LEU A 27 -8.01 15.23 -8.18
CA LEU A 27 -8.66 14.73 -6.97
C LEU A 27 -8.29 15.63 -5.79
N ILE A 28 -9.28 16.06 -5.00
CA ILE A 28 -9.04 16.72 -3.72
C ILE A 28 -9.33 15.73 -2.59
N TYR A 29 -8.33 15.50 -1.75
CA TYR A 29 -8.45 14.67 -0.56
C TYR A 29 -7.65 15.28 0.59
N GLU A 30 -8.27 15.41 1.78
CA GLU A 30 -7.67 16.03 2.98
C GLU A 30 -7.00 17.41 2.74
N GLY A 31 -7.55 18.21 1.81
CA GLY A 31 -7.02 19.53 1.46
C GLY A 31 -5.77 19.49 0.57
N GLU A 32 -5.35 18.31 0.10
CA GLU A 32 -4.32 18.12 -0.91
C GLU A 32 -4.95 17.82 -2.28
N MET A 33 -4.26 18.24 -3.34
CA MET A 33 -4.65 18.00 -4.72
C MET A 33 -3.75 16.94 -5.36
N PHE A 34 -4.36 16.02 -6.08
CA PHE A 34 -3.69 14.92 -6.76
C PHE A 34 -4.06 14.90 -8.24
N CYS A 35 -3.14 14.43 -9.08
CA CYS A 35 -3.35 14.16 -10.51
C CYS A 35 -3.52 12.66 -10.72
N ARG A 36 -4.45 12.27 -11.59
CA ARG A 36 -4.59 10.88 -12.02
C ARG A 36 -3.38 10.49 -12.88
N LEU A 37 -2.75 9.37 -12.55
CA LEU A 37 -1.66 8.80 -13.36
C LEU A 37 -2.15 7.64 -14.22
N PHE A 38 -2.89 6.72 -13.61
CA PHE A 38 -3.37 5.50 -14.27
C PHE A 38 -4.81 5.22 -13.88
N THR A 39 -5.54 4.63 -14.81
CA THR A 39 -6.81 3.95 -14.54
C THR A 39 -6.71 2.56 -15.14
N VAL A 40 -6.95 1.55 -14.31
CA VAL A 40 -6.87 0.13 -14.71
C VAL A 40 -8.16 -0.59 -14.39
N SER A 41 -8.43 -1.68 -15.12
CA SER A 41 -9.50 -2.61 -14.77
C SER A 41 -9.29 -3.20 -13.37
N THR A 42 -10.37 -3.57 -12.70
CA THR A 42 -10.32 -4.25 -11.40
C THR A 42 -9.47 -5.52 -11.39
N THR A 43 -9.27 -6.18 -12.53
CA THR A 43 -8.36 -7.33 -12.68
C THR A 43 -6.92 -7.02 -12.26
N TYR A 44 -6.46 -5.78 -12.47
CA TYR A 44 -5.09 -5.35 -12.16
C TYR A 44 -4.98 -4.62 -10.81
N ARG A 45 -6.06 -4.60 -10.00
CA ARG A 45 -6.12 -3.84 -8.74
C ARG A 45 -5.02 -4.22 -7.75
N ALA A 46 -4.68 -5.51 -7.64
CA ALA A 46 -3.62 -5.97 -6.75
C ALA A 46 -2.25 -5.41 -7.18
N GLN A 47 -1.97 -5.42 -8.49
CA GLN A 47 -0.72 -4.93 -9.05
C GLN A 47 -0.62 -3.41 -8.93
N LEU A 48 -1.71 -2.69 -9.20
CA LEU A 48 -1.80 -1.25 -8.96
C LEU A 48 -1.52 -0.92 -7.49
N TYR A 49 -2.07 -1.68 -6.56
CA TYR A 49 -1.84 -1.48 -5.12
C TYR A 49 -0.40 -1.78 -4.72
N HIS A 50 0.21 -2.84 -5.25
CA HIS A 50 1.63 -3.13 -5.02
C HIS A 50 2.53 -2.02 -5.55
N TYR A 51 2.26 -1.53 -6.77
CA TYR A 51 2.96 -0.40 -7.35
C TYR A 51 2.78 0.89 -6.52
N ALA A 52 1.55 1.16 -6.05
CA ALA A 52 1.25 2.28 -5.17
C ALA A 52 2.09 2.21 -3.87
N CYS A 53 2.18 1.04 -3.24
CA CYS A 53 3.02 0.83 -2.06
C CYS A 53 4.51 1.15 -2.32
N GLN A 54 5.02 0.87 -3.52
CA GLN A 54 6.39 1.23 -3.89
C GLN A 54 6.55 2.75 -4.03
N CYS A 55 5.57 3.42 -4.64
CA CYS A 55 5.56 4.87 -4.85
C CYS A 55 5.43 5.64 -3.53
N CYS A 56 4.65 5.13 -2.56
CA CYS A 56 4.47 5.74 -1.24
C CYS A 56 5.76 5.92 -0.44
N LYS A 57 6.88 5.30 -0.85
CA LYS A 57 8.18 5.50 -0.22
C LYS A 57 8.74 6.91 -0.45
N GLN A 58 8.33 7.56 -1.54
CA GLN A 58 8.86 8.86 -1.97
C GLN A 58 7.76 9.89 -2.16
N GLU A 59 6.54 9.44 -2.43
CA GLU A 59 5.45 10.31 -2.89
C GLU A 59 4.18 10.14 -2.06
N SER A 60 3.33 11.17 -2.06
CA SER A 60 1.96 11.10 -1.55
C SER A 60 1.05 10.50 -2.63
N ILE A 61 0.51 9.32 -2.34
CA ILE A 61 -0.24 8.50 -3.29
C ILE A 61 -1.61 8.17 -2.72
N VAL A 62 -2.63 8.29 -3.58
CA VAL A 62 -3.99 7.86 -3.30
C VAL A 62 -4.40 6.83 -4.35
N VAL A 63 -5.10 5.78 -3.92
CA VAL A 63 -5.73 4.78 -4.78
C VAL A 63 -7.23 4.89 -4.61
N THR A 64 -7.95 5.12 -5.71
CA THR A 64 -9.42 5.10 -5.69
C THR A 64 -9.93 3.81 -6.28
N LEU A 65 -10.96 3.25 -5.65
CA LEU A 65 -11.57 1.99 -6.03
C LEU A 65 -13.01 2.23 -6.51
N ALA A 66 -13.25 1.90 -7.77
CA ALA A 66 -14.58 1.83 -8.36
C ALA A 66 -14.97 0.36 -8.57
N GLU A 67 -16.24 0.11 -8.92
CA GLU A 67 -16.74 -1.24 -9.21
C GLU A 67 -16.05 -1.85 -10.45
N SER A 68 -15.76 -1.02 -11.46
CA SER A 68 -15.21 -1.46 -12.75
C SER A 68 -13.73 -1.16 -12.93
N HIS A 69 -13.18 -0.24 -12.16
CA HIS A 69 -11.81 0.23 -12.34
C HIS A 69 -11.16 0.65 -11.02
N SER A 70 -9.85 0.84 -11.05
CA SER A 70 -9.08 1.41 -9.95
C SER A 70 -8.13 2.44 -10.53
N SER A 71 -7.96 3.56 -9.83
CA SER A 71 -7.09 4.64 -10.30
C SER A 71 -6.02 4.97 -9.28
N LEU A 72 -4.83 5.29 -9.78
CA LEU A 72 -3.71 5.78 -9.00
C LEU A 72 -3.59 7.29 -9.17
N TRP A 73 -3.44 7.98 -8.04
CA TRP A 73 -3.34 9.43 -7.98
C TRP A 73 -2.05 9.81 -7.27
N LEU A 74 -1.34 10.78 -7.83
CA LEU A 74 -0.10 11.34 -7.30
C LEU A 74 -0.31 12.79 -6.91
N SER A 75 0.22 13.20 -5.76
CA SER A 75 0.12 14.60 -5.33
C SER A 75 0.69 15.55 -6.38
N LEU A 76 -0.03 16.64 -6.67
CA LEU A 76 0.47 17.72 -7.51
C LEU A 76 1.67 18.46 -6.91
N ARG A 77 1.94 18.26 -5.61
CA ARG A 77 3.13 18.80 -4.93
C ARG A 77 4.36 17.92 -5.12
N SER A 78 4.21 16.77 -5.76
CA SER A 78 5.32 15.87 -6.06
C SER A 78 6.33 16.55 -6.99
N PRO A 79 7.62 16.62 -6.62
CA PRO A 79 8.67 17.12 -7.52
C PRO A 79 8.89 16.17 -8.72
N ASN A 80 8.44 14.92 -8.63
CA ASN A 80 8.64 13.89 -9.65
C ASN A 80 7.40 13.71 -10.54
N LEU A 81 6.40 14.58 -10.44
CA LEU A 81 5.14 14.47 -11.20
C LEU A 81 5.37 14.24 -12.70
N SER A 82 6.24 15.03 -13.33
CA SER A 82 6.55 14.90 -14.76
C SER A 82 7.19 13.56 -15.11
N GLN A 83 8.04 13.00 -14.23
CA GLN A 83 8.65 11.68 -14.47
C GLN A 83 7.62 10.56 -14.38
N PHE A 84 6.73 10.61 -13.39
CA PHE A 84 5.66 9.64 -13.26
C PHE A 84 4.65 9.73 -14.41
N LYS A 85 4.30 10.95 -14.85
CA LYS A 85 3.45 11.16 -16.03
C LYS A 85 4.08 10.62 -17.30
N ALA A 86 5.36 10.88 -17.55
CA ALA A 86 6.06 10.36 -18.74
C ALA A 86 5.99 8.82 -18.80
N ARG A 87 6.25 8.15 -17.66
CA ARG A 87 6.10 6.69 -17.56
C ARG A 87 4.67 6.22 -17.77
N ALA A 88 3.69 6.99 -17.31
CA ALA A 88 2.29 6.65 -17.51
C ALA A 88 1.85 6.76 -18.98
N MET A 89 2.42 7.72 -19.73
CA MET A 89 2.18 7.88 -21.16
C MET A 89 2.86 6.79 -21.99
N ASP A 90 4.07 6.38 -21.61
CA ASP A 90 4.83 5.31 -22.30
C ASP A 90 4.19 3.93 -22.09
N HIS A 91 3.52 3.72 -20.95
CA HIS A 91 2.90 2.46 -20.58
C HIS A 91 1.37 2.61 -20.53
N SER A 92 0.74 2.76 -21.70
CA SER A 92 -0.71 2.83 -21.83
C SER A 92 -1.46 1.56 -21.39
N SER A 93 -0.76 0.49 -21.02
CA SER A 93 -1.34 -0.70 -20.38
C SER A 93 -0.50 -1.11 -19.18
N LEU A 94 -1.13 -1.30 -18.01
CA LEU A 94 -0.46 -1.78 -16.80
C LEU A 94 0.03 -3.24 -16.93
N GLU A 95 -0.26 -3.89 -18.06
CA GLU A 95 0.20 -5.23 -18.42
C GLU A 95 1.72 -5.33 -18.47
N ASP A 96 2.42 -4.28 -18.89
CA ASP A 96 3.89 -4.27 -18.99
C ASP A 96 4.59 -4.07 -17.63
N VAL A 97 3.87 -3.55 -16.61
CA VAL A 97 4.43 -3.30 -15.27
C VAL A 97 4.44 -4.57 -14.42
N ALA A 98 3.63 -5.57 -14.78
CA ALA A 98 3.61 -6.88 -14.14
C ALA A 98 4.90 -7.68 -14.38
N GLU A 99 5.70 -7.33 -15.39
CA GLU A 99 6.95 -8.03 -15.74
C GLU A 99 8.17 -7.57 -14.91
N LEU A 100 8.06 -6.50 -14.11
CA LEU A 100 9.14 -5.99 -13.28
C LEU A 100 9.11 -6.46 -11.81
N SER A 101 8.34 -7.52 -11.51
CA SER A 101 8.54 -8.22 -10.24
C SER A 101 9.82 -9.07 -10.36
N PRO A 102 10.85 -8.86 -9.51
CA PRO A 102 12.05 -9.67 -9.56
C PRO A 102 11.65 -11.11 -9.27
N GLU A 103 11.77 -11.95 -10.29
CA GLU A 103 11.72 -13.39 -10.14
C GLU A 103 12.73 -13.73 -9.05
N SER A 104 12.19 -14.21 -7.93
CA SER A 104 12.97 -14.78 -6.86
C SER A 104 13.78 -15.91 -7.47
N SER A 105 15.05 -15.63 -7.76
CA SER A 105 16.03 -16.63 -8.13
C SER A 105 16.28 -17.49 -6.90
N GLN A 106 15.42 -18.49 -6.72
CA GLN A 106 15.76 -19.70 -5.99
C GLN A 106 16.73 -20.48 -6.86
N SER A 107 17.95 -20.65 -6.39
CA SER A 107 18.79 -21.81 -6.72
C SER A 107 19.44 -22.29 -5.43
N SER A 108 18.74 -23.24 -4.81
CA SER A 108 19.19 -24.53 -4.27
C SER A 108 20.69 -24.71 -4.01
N GLU A 109 21.05 -25.16 -2.80
CA GLU A 109 21.60 -26.50 -2.48
C GLU A 109 23.04 -26.29 -1.94
N ASP A 110 23.61 -26.94 -0.93
CA ASP A 110 23.26 -28.13 -0.15
C ASP A 110 24.20 -28.19 1.09
N GLN A 111 23.74 -28.85 2.16
CA GLN A 111 24.47 -29.50 3.27
C GLN A 111 25.72 -28.86 3.90
N SER A 112 25.66 -28.64 5.23
CA SER A 112 26.62 -29.25 6.16
C SER A 112 26.24 -29.16 7.64
N GLN A 113 26.20 -30.34 8.26
CA GLN A 113 26.62 -30.66 9.64
C GLN A 113 25.65 -30.37 10.79
N GLN A 114 24.91 -31.43 11.12
CA GLN A 114 24.22 -31.64 12.38
C GLN A 114 25.21 -32.26 13.38
N SER A 115 25.51 -31.56 14.48
CA SER A 115 26.27 -32.10 15.60
C SER A 115 25.65 -31.73 16.96
N ILE A 116 25.06 -32.75 17.59
CA ILE A 116 25.11 -33.12 19.02
C ILE A 116 24.86 -32.05 20.09
N ALA A 117 23.79 -32.22 20.88
CA ALA A 117 23.79 -32.23 22.36
C ALA A 117 22.33 -32.41 22.84
N ASP A 118 21.98 -33.57 23.40
CA ASP A 118 22.01 -33.88 24.83
C ASP A 118 20.71 -33.45 25.54
N ALA A 119 19.94 -34.45 25.97
CA ALA A 119 18.70 -34.29 26.70
C ALA A 119 18.89 -34.86 28.11
N PRO A 120 18.47 -34.11 29.13
CA PRO A 120 17.73 -34.76 30.20
C PRO A 120 16.38 -34.10 30.43
N SER A 121 15.37 -34.96 30.33
CA SER A 121 14.00 -34.76 30.77
C SER A 121 13.96 -34.46 32.28
N ALA A 122 13.43 -33.29 32.64
CA ALA A 122 12.95 -33.01 33.98
C ALA A 122 11.73 -32.08 33.91
N SER A 123 10.55 -32.64 34.13
CA SER A 123 9.39 -31.87 34.59
C SER A 123 9.61 -31.45 36.04
N PRO A 124 9.12 -30.28 36.49
CA PRO A 124 7.92 -30.33 37.33
C PRO A 124 6.96 -29.12 37.25
N LYS A 125 5.66 -29.45 37.28
CA LYS A 125 4.56 -28.97 38.14
C LYS A 125 4.36 -27.46 38.42
N LEU A 126 3.09 -27.07 38.18
CA LEU A 126 2.19 -26.26 39.01
C LEU A 126 2.65 -24.89 39.52
N SER A 127 1.85 -23.86 39.22
CA SER A 127 1.17 -22.97 40.19
C SER A 127 0.66 -21.72 39.49
N LYS A 128 -0.65 -21.63 39.22
CA LYS A 128 -1.62 -20.71 39.85
C LYS A 128 -1.36 -19.20 39.67
N SER A 129 -2.43 -18.55 39.20
CA SER A 129 -2.94 -17.27 39.67
C SER A 129 -2.24 -15.99 39.22
N SER A 130 -2.92 -15.20 38.39
CA SER A 130 -3.63 -14.02 38.91
C SER A 130 -4.50 -13.44 37.81
N LYS A 131 -5.80 -13.49 38.06
CA LYS A 131 -6.87 -12.88 37.28
C LYS A 131 -7.30 -11.66 38.08
N ASP A 132 -6.61 -10.55 37.92
CA ASP A 132 -7.06 -9.27 38.49
C ASP A 132 -7.74 -8.44 37.42
N ARG A 133 -9.06 -8.43 37.59
CA ARG A 133 -10.06 -7.71 36.83
C ARG A 133 -10.15 -6.32 37.47
N PHE A 134 -9.46 -5.34 36.89
CA PHE A 134 -9.70 -3.94 37.18
C PHE A 134 -11.02 -3.51 36.51
N GLN A 135 -12.11 -3.59 37.26
CA GLN A 135 -13.29 -2.75 37.09
C GLN A 135 -13.44 -2.00 38.40
N ASP A 136 -13.30 -0.69 38.36
CA ASP A 136 -14.03 0.29 39.17
C ASP A 136 -13.39 1.66 38.97
N TYR A 137 -14.05 2.53 38.22
CA TYR A 137 -14.05 3.97 38.49
C TYR A 137 -15.36 4.56 37.99
N ILE A 138 -16.25 4.81 38.96
CA ILE A 138 -17.40 5.70 38.87
C ILE A 138 -16.96 7.06 39.45
N ALA A 139 -17.25 8.15 38.72
CA ALA A 139 -17.54 9.51 39.20
C ALA A 139 -17.74 10.31 37.90
N ASP A 140 -18.93 10.69 37.46
CA ASP A 140 -20.00 11.49 38.08
C ASP A 140 -19.47 12.83 38.64
N THR A 141 -19.62 13.89 37.85
CA THR A 141 -19.51 15.31 38.25
C THR A 141 -19.93 16.20 37.07
N PRO A 142 -20.32 17.46 37.34
CA PRO A 142 -21.61 17.92 37.88
C PRO A 142 -22.57 18.46 36.80
#